data_AF-A0A6B2C9J0-F1
#
_entry.id   AF-A0A6B2C9J0-F1
#
_cell.length_a   1.000
_cell.length_b   1.000
_cell.length_c   1.000
_cell.angle_alpha   90.00
_cell.angle_beta   90.00
_cell.angle_gamma   90.00
#
_symmetry.space_group_name_H-M   'P 1'
#
loop_
_entity.id
_entity.type
_entity.pdbx_description
1 polymer ?
#
loop_
_entity_poly.entity_id
_entity_poly.type
_entity_poly.pdbx_seq_one_letter_code
_entity_poly.pdbx_strand_id
1 'polypeptide(L)'
;MRYKKLILTLIVSSIIISISIISILYSTTSANPFNKNSSTRVSEVAFSVLKDYDLMFVGESDNEWFNSLRRELKTYNISISEFKDLEDILAKPEKLRTNAIGVLIIFSGDYLDKNLNNTKFINSLRMIHELCGEGRCFYVAVGGKTSRLFDVLDKAGIYSVYQPTSRGFTYVNPANDNPKAAGLHLEVCTHESKKWIVPGVFGTNASSVESLVEGLAYWLLRERESPCVIK
;
A
#
# COMPACT_ATOMS: atom_id res chain seq x y z
N MET A 1 -42.79 -10.37 32.98
CA MET A 1 -41.77 -10.96 32.09
C MET A 1 -41.86 -10.58 30.61
N ARG A 2 -42.98 -10.05 30.08
CA ARG A 2 -43.13 -9.75 28.64
C ARG A 2 -42.29 -8.58 28.10
N TYR A 3 -42.06 -7.54 28.90
CA TYR A 3 -41.31 -6.35 28.46
C TYR A 3 -39.80 -6.55 28.28
N LYS A 4 -39.18 -7.45 29.07
CA LYS A 4 -37.73 -7.74 28.98
C LYS A 4 -37.35 -8.41 27.65
N LYS A 5 -38.20 -9.29 27.12
CA LYS A 5 -37.99 -9.91 25.81
C LYS A 5 -38.11 -8.88 24.68
N LEU A 6 -39.10 -7.99 24.75
CA LEU A 6 -39.34 -6.98 23.71
C LEU A 6 -38.17 -5.98 23.59
N ILE A 7 -37.62 -5.54 24.72
CA ILE A 7 -36.46 -4.63 24.78
C ILE A 7 -35.21 -5.32 24.21
N LEU A 8 -34.98 -6.60 24.56
CA LEU A 8 -33.85 -7.36 24.05
C LEU A 8 -33.95 -7.57 22.53
N THR A 9 -35.15 -7.84 22.01
CA THR A 9 -35.36 -7.98 20.55
C THR A 9 -35.12 -6.68 19.81
N LEU A 10 -35.53 -5.53 20.36
CA LEU A 10 -35.28 -4.20 19.78
C LEU A 10 -33.78 -3.85 19.75
N ILE A 11 -33.03 -4.18 20.81
CA ILE A 11 -31.58 -3.94 20.86
C ILE A 11 -30.85 -4.81 19.84
N VAL A 12 -31.19 -6.10 19.76
CA VAL A 12 -30.54 -7.03 18.80
C VAL A 12 -30.86 -6.64 17.36
N SER A 13 -32.11 -6.27 17.05
CA SER A 13 -32.47 -5.81 15.71
C SER A 13 -31.80 -4.48 15.34
N SER A 14 -31.68 -3.54 16.28
CA SER A 14 -30.93 -2.29 16.07
C SER A 14 -29.45 -2.54 15.76
N ILE A 15 -28.80 -3.48 16.48
CA ILE A 15 -27.39 -3.83 16.23
C ILE A 15 -27.23 -4.49 14.85
N ILE A 16 -28.12 -5.41 14.47
CA ILE A 16 -28.07 -6.09 13.16
C ILE A 16 -28.26 -5.08 12.02
N ILE A 17 -29.24 -4.18 12.13
CA ILE A 17 -29.49 -3.13 11.12
C ILE A 17 -28.27 -2.20 11.01
N SER A 18 -27.64 -1.84 12.14
CA SER A 18 -26.44 -0.99 12.15
C SER A 18 -25.26 -1.65 11.42
N ILE A 19 -25.03 -2.94 11.67
CA ILE A 19 -23.97 -3.71 11.00
C ILE A 19 -24.27 -3.85 9.49
N SER A 20 -25.52 -4.10 9.11
CA SER A 20 -25.91 -4.19 7.71
C SER A 20 -25.75 -2.86 6.95
N ILE A 21 -26.06 -1.72 7.59
CA ILE A 21 -25.88 -0.40 6.99
C ILE A 21 -24.39 -0.07 6.82
N ILE A 22 -23.54 -0.42 7.80
CA ILE A 22 -22.08 -0.26 7.67
C ILE A 22 -21.54 -1.13 6.52
N SER A 23 -21.98 -2.39 6.40
CA SER A 23 -21.58 -3.25 5.29
C SER A 23 -22.06 -2.74 3.92
N ILE A 24 -23.25 -2.14 3.84
CA ILE A 24 -23.76 -1.51 2.60
C ILE A 24 -22.97 -0.23 2.29
N LEU A 25 -22.60 0.58 3.29
CA LEU A 25 -21.75 1.77 3.09
C LEU A 25 -20.34 1.41 2.63
N TYR A 26 -19.74 0.34 3.16
CA TYR A 26 -18.45 -0.18 2.67
C TYR A 26 -18.56 -0.86 1.30
N SER A 27 -19.73 -1.40 0.95
CA SER A 27 -19.97 -2.01 -0.37
C SER A 27 -20.31 -0.98 -1.45
N THR A 28 -20.73 0.24 -1.10
CA THR A 28 -21.22 1.25 -2.05
C THR A 28 -20.22 2.37 -2.39
N THR A 29 -19.03 2.39 -1.78
CA THR A 29 -17.93 3.28 -2.23
C THR A 29 -16.97 2.67 -3.25
N SER A 30 -17.31 1.51 -3.83
CA SER A 30 -16.65 0.95 -5.01
C SER A 30 -17.55 1.04 -6.25
N ALA A 31 -18.12 2.23 -6.49
CA ALA A 31 -18.69 2.55 -7.79
C ALA A 31 -17.53 2.93 -8.72
N ASN A 32 -16.92 1.92 -9.32
CA ASN A 32 -15.87 2.06 -10.33
C ASN A 32 -16.47 2.75 -11.57
N PRO A 33 -16.15 4.02 -11.89
CA PRO A 33 -16.76 4.70 -13.01
C PRO A 33 -15.93 4.43 -14.26
N PHE A 34 -15.72 3.17 -14.62
CA PHE A 34 -15.12 2.83 -15.91
C PHE A 34 -15.96 1.80 -16.63
N ASN A 35 -16.91 2.36 -17.38
CA ASN A 35 -17.59 1.72 -18.47
C ASN A 35 -16.56 1.22 -19.51
N LYS A 36 -16.84 0.04 -20.04
CA LYS A 36 -15.90 -1.00 -20.49
C LYS A 36 -15.28 -0.78 -21.89
N ASN A 37 -14.94 0.46 -22.28
CA ASN A 37 -14.52 0.79 -23.67
C ASN A 37 -13.24 1.65 -23.79
N SER A 38 -12.21 1.46 -22.95
CA SER A 38 -10.98 2.28 -23.01
C SER A 38 -9.65 1.56 -22.68
N SER A 39 -9.59 0.23 -22.83
CA SER A 39 -8.50 -0.59 -22.28
C SER A 39 -7.09 -0.27 -22.81
N THR A 40 -6.94 0.33 -24.00
CA THR A 40 -5.63 0.72 -24.56
C THR A 40 -5.14 2.08 -24.07
N ARG A 41 -6.03 3.02 -23.75
CA ARG A 41 -5.64 4.38 -23.35
C ARG A 41 -5.32 4.47 -21.85
N VAL A 42 -6.05 3.70 -21.04
CA VAL A 42 -5.82 3.63 -19.58
C VAL A 42 -4.48 2.96 -19.27
N SER A 43 -4.12 1.93 -20.04
CA SER A 43 -2.82 1.26 -19.93
C SER A 43 -1.65 2.17 -20.31
N GLU A 44 -1.72 2.93 -21.41
CA GLU A 44 -0.67 3.89 -21.79
C GLU A 44 -0.40 4.96 -20.72
N VAL A 45 -1.46 5.55 -20.15
CA VAL A 45 -1.32 6.53 -19.06
C VAL A 45 -0.72 5.87 -17.83
N ALA A 46 -1.19 4.67 -17.46
CA ALA A 46 -0.66 3.95 -16.32
C ALA A 46 0.85 3.68 -16.43
N PHE A 47 1.30 3.24 -17.61
CA PHE A 47 2.72 3.02 -17.87
C PHE A 47 3.53 4.32 -17.91
N SER A 48 2.95 5.41 -18.42
CA SER A 48 3.60 6.72 -18.39
C SER A 48 3.86 7.18 -16.96
N VAL A 49 2.88 7.03 -16.06
CA VAL A 49 3.04 7.40 -14.64
C VAL A 49 4.14 6.57 -13.98
N LEU A 50 4.16 5.26 -14.21
CA LEU A 50 5.15 4.37 -13.59
C LEU A 50 6.59 4.65 -14.06
N LYS A 51 6.78 5.23 -15.26
CA LYS A 51 8.12 5.63 -15.75
C LYS A 51 8.71 6.83 -15.02
N ASP A 52 7.89 7.62 -14.32
CA ASP A 52 8.37 8.74 -13.51
C ASP A 52 8.96 8.30 -12.16
N TYR A 53 8.85 7.01 -11.81
CA TYR A 53 9.33 6.44 -10.56
C TYR A 53 10.46 5.44 -10.81
N ASP A 54 11.36 5.31 -9.83
CA ASP A 54 12.33 4.22 -9.84
C ASP A 54 11.76 2.99 -9.16
N LEU A 55 11.53 1.95 -9.94
CA LEU A 55 10.95 0.70 -9.45
C LEU A 55 12.05 -0.26 -9.00
N MET A 56 12.01 -0.65 -7.73
CA MET A 56 12.96 -1.55 -7.11
C MET A 56 12.26 -2.82 -6.63
N PHE A 57 12.48 -3.93 -7.33
CA PHE A 57 12.00 -5.25 -6.92
C PHE A 57 13.01 -5.86 -5.95
N VAL A 58 12.55 -6.19 -4.75
CA VAL A 58 13.41 -6.72 -3.68
C VAL A 58 12.98 -8.12 -3.27
N GLY A 59 13.96 -9.01 -3.23
CA GLY A 59 13.77 -10.37 -2.77
C GLY A 59 13.44 -11.35 -3.89
N GLU A 60 13.98 -12.56 -3.74
CA GLU A 60 13.57 -13.70 -4.56
C GLU A 60 12.21 -14.21 -4.09
N SER A 61 11.32 -14.53 -5.04
CA SER A 61 10.00 -15.03 -4.77
C SER A 61 9.49 -15.87 -5.92
N ASP A 62 8.87 -17.01 -5.59
CA ASP A 62 8.14 -17.84 -6.55
C ASP A 62 6.68 -17.37 -6.71
N ASN A 63 6.30 -16.28 -6.02
CA ASN A 63 4.95 -15.75 -6.07
C ASN A 63 4.57 -15.30 -7.49
N GLU A 64 3.54 -15.91 -8.06
CA GLU A 64 3.15 -15.69 -9.45
C GLU A 64 2.70 -14.24 -9.71
N TRP A 65 2.03 -13.59 -8.77
CA TRP A 65 1.58 -12.20 -8.95
C TRP A 65 2.76 -11.23 -8.99
N PHE A 66 3.71 -11.38 -8.06
CA PHE A 66 4.93 -10.58 -8.03
C PHE A 66 5.75 -10.77 -9.31
N ASN A 67 5.95 -12.02 -9.74
CA ASN A 67 6.70 -12.35 -10.94
C ASN A 67 5.99 -11.91 -12.23
N SER A 68 4.67 -11.96 -12.27
CA SER A 68 3.91 -11.53 -13.44
C SER A 68 3.87 -10.02 -13.55
N LEU A 69 3.71 -9.28 -12.44
CA LEU A 69 3.90 -7.82 -12.44
C LEU A 69 5.28 -7.44 -12.98
N ARG A 70 6.34 -8.09 -12.49
CA ARG A 70 7.72 -7.87 -12.95
C ARG A 70 7.86 -8.08 -14.46
N ARG A 71 7.28 -9.16 -15.01
CA ARG A 71 7.31 -9.45 -16.45
C ARG A 71 6.51 -8.43 -17.24
N GLU A 72 5.31 -8.07 -16.78
CA GLU A 72 4.44 -7.12 -17.45
C GLU A 72 5.12 -5.76 -17.59
N LEU A 73 5.71 -5.23 -16.52
CA LEU A 73 6.42 -3.95 -16.56
C LEU A 73 7.59 -3.95 -17.56
N LYS A 74 8.31 -5.07 -17.69
CA LYS A 74 9.38 -5.21 -18.71
C LYS A 74 8.83 -5.18 -20.13
N THR A 75 7.65 -5.78 -20.38
CA THR A 75 7.00 -5.76 -21.70
C THR A 75 6.73 -4.32 -22.17
N TYR A 76 6.44 -3.39 -21.26
CA TYR A 76 6.21 -1.97 -21.58
C TYR A 76 7.46 -1.08 -21.47
N ASN A 77 8.64 -1.70 -21.43
CA ASN A 77 9.93 -1.00 -21.37
C ASN A 77 10.04 -0.04 -20.17
N ILE A 78 9.47 -0.44 -19.02
CA ILE A 78 9.67 0.26 -17.75
C ILE A 78 10.98 -0.23 -17.15
N SER A 79 11.84 0.71 -16.78
CA SER A 79 13.10 0.38 -16.12
C SER A 79 12.81 -0.13 -14.71
N ILE A 80 13.30 -1.33 -14.40
CA ILE A 80 13.22 -1.91 -13.06
C ILE A 80 14.62 -2.28 -12.60
N SER A 81 14.90 -2.03 -11.32
CA SER A 81 16.09 -2.56 -10.64
C SER A 81 15.69 -3.76 -9.80
N GLU A 82 16.48 -4.83 -9.87
CA GLU A 82 16.25 -6.06 -9.12
C GLU A 82 17.36 -6.24 -8.10
N PHE A 83 16.96 -6.48 -6.85
CA PHE A 83 17.85 -6.63 -5.70
C PHE A 83 17.49 -7.90 -4.94
N LYS A 84 18.50 -8.63 -4.47
CA LYS A 84 18.26 -9.86 -3.71
C LYS A 84 17.78 -9.55 -2.29
N ASP A 85 18.32 -8.49 -1.71
CA ASP A 85 17.92 -7.98 -0.41
C ASP A 85 18.06 -6.45 -0.34
N LEU A 86 17.75 -5.89 0.82
CA LEU A 86 17.82 -4.44 1.05
C LEU A 86 19.27 -3.96 1.19
N GLU A 87 20.20 -4.83 1.58
CA GLU A 87 21.61 -4.48 1.69
C GLU A 87 22.22 -4.20 0.32
N ASP A 88 21.76 -4.88 -0.74
CA ASP A 88 22.17 -4.58 -2.11
C ASP A 88 21.79 -3.14 -2.53
N ILE A 89 20.66 -2.61 -2.02
CA ILE A 89 20.24 -1.22 -2.24
C ILE A 89 21.16 -0.28 -1.45
N LEU A 90 21.42 -0.61 -0.18
CA LEU A 90 22.29 0.20 0.69
C LEU A 90 23.74 0.27 0.20
N ALA A 91 24.20 -0.73 -0.55
CA ALA A 91 25.50 -0.71 -1.22
C ALA A 91 25.56 0.28 -2.41
N LYS A 92 24.41 0.79 -2.86
CA LYS A 92 24.24 1.71 -4.00
C LYS A 92 23.29 2.87 -3.64
N PRO A 93 23.61 3.67 -2.60
CA PRO A 93 22.69 4.68 -2.08
C PRO A 93 22.34 5.78 -3.10
N GLU A 94 23.16 5.97 -4.14
CA GLU A 94 22.86 6.85 -5.26
C GLU A 94 21.57 6.47 -6.01
N LYS A 95 21.17 5.19 -5.96
CA LYS A 95 19.90 4.70 -6.52
C LYS A 95 18.67 5.22 -5.77
N LEU A 96 18.83 5.70 -4.53
CA LEU A 96 17.75 6.32 -3.76
C LEU A 96 17.66 7.84 -3.98
N ARG A 97 18.64 8.45 -4.65
CA ARG A 97 18.77 9.90 -4.83
C ARG A 97 18.66 10.32 -6.30
N THR A 98 17.87 9.59 -7.08
CA THR A 98 17.70 9.85 -8.51
C THR A 98 16.79 11.06 -8.75
N ASN A 99 16.68 11.46 -10.02
CA ASN A 99 15.78 12.53 -10.47
C ASN A 99 14.32 12.05 -10.64
N ALA A 100 14.02 10.78 -10.32
CA ALA A 100 12.66 10.26 -10.35
C ALA A 100 11.78 10.96 -9.31
N ILE A 101 10.45 10.96 -9.51
CA ILE A 101 9.50 11.56 -8.55
C ILE A 101 9.64 10.88 -7.18
N GLY A 102 9.74 9.56 -7.18
CA GLY A 102 9.96 8.77 -5.98
C GLY A 102 10.55 7.40 -6.29
N VAL A 103 10.85 6.66 -5.23
CA VAL A 103 11.34 5.28 -5.28
C VAL A 103 10.21 4.35 -4.85
N LEU A 104 9.81 3.45 -5.75
CA LEU A 104 8.80 2.44 -5.50
C LEU A 104 9.48 1.10 -5.18
N ILE A 105 9.55 0.76 -3.90
CA ILE A 105 10.16 -0.47 -3.40
C ILE A 105 9.08 -1.55 -3.29
N ILE A 106 9.21 -2.57 -4.13
CA ILE A 106 8.22 -3.61 -4.35
C ILE A 106 8.76 -4.93 -3.81
N PHE A 107 8.01 -5.53 -2.89
CA PHE A 107 8.28 -6.85 -2.32
C PHE A 107 7.20 -7.84 -2.71
N SER A 108 7.52 -9.13 -2.65
CA SER A 108 6.46 -10.14 -2.51
C SER A 108 6.02 -10.23 -1.05
N GLY A 109 4.73 -10.45 -0.79
CA GLY A 109 4.24 -10.64 0.59
C GLY A 109 4.88 -11.85 1.28
N ASP A 110 5.22 -12.89 0.52
CA ASP A 110 5.89 -14.09 1.05
C ASP A 110 7.34 -13.80 1.49
N TYR A 111 8.05 -12.93 0.77
CA TYR A 111 9.39 -12.47 1.18
C TYR A 111 9.35 -11.64 2.46
N LEU A 112 8.32 -10.80 2.61
CA LEU A 112 8.10 -10.01 3.82
C LEU A 112 7.77 -10.91 5.02
N ASP A 113 6.93 -11.93 4.85
CA ASP A 113 6.60 -12.87 5.93
C ASP A 113 7.84 -13.62 6.44
N LYS A 114 8.72 -14.06 5.53
CA LYS A 114 10.00 -14.69 5.89
C LYS A 114 10.92 -13.76 6.69
N ASN A 115 10.84 -12.45 6.44
CA ASN A 115 11.71 -11.44 7.07
C ASN A 115 11.05 -10.66 8.21
N LEU A 116 9.84 -11.03 8.63
CA LEU A 116 9.05 -10.30 9.63
C LEU A 116 9.79 -10.07 10.96
N ASN A 117 10.65 -11.00 11.35
CA ASN A 117 11.44 -10.94 12.59
C ASN A 117 12.95 -10.83 12.32
N ASN A 118 13.35 -10.59 11.07
CA ASN A 118 14.76 -10.45 10.71
C ASN A 118 15.23 -9.03 11.04
N THR A 119 15.94 -8.88 12.17
CA THR A 119 16.46 -7.58 12.63
C THR A 119 17.33 -6.88 11.59
N LYS A 120 18.10 -7.64 10.79
CA LYS A 120 18.95 -7.07 9.74
C LYS A 120 18.08 -6.42 8.66
N PHE A 121 17.09 -7.14 8.16
CA PHE A 121 16.11 -6.63 7.20
C PHE A 121 15.37 -5.39 7.72
N ILE A 122 14.87 -5.43 8.97
CA ILE A 122 14.15 -4.31 9.59
C ILE A 122 15.03 -3.06 9.70
N ASN A 123 16.28 -3.21 10.13
CA ASN A 123 17.23 -2.10 10.21
C ASN A 123 17.57 -1.54 8.83
N SER A 124 17.77 -2.41 7.84
CA SER A 124 18.03 -2.00 6.46
C SER A 124 16.84 -1.23 5.87
N LEU A 125 15.61 -1.66 6.15
CA LEU A 125 14.38 -0.98 5.72
C LEU A 125 14.28 0.43 6.32
N ARG A 126 14.58 0.58 7.62
CA ARG A 126 14.64 1.89 8.29
C ARG A 126 15.70 2.80 7.65
N MET A 127 16.92 2.29 7.43
CA MET A 127 17.99 3.08 6.82
C MET A 127 17.64 3.52 5.39
N ILE A 128 17.03 2.64 4.59
CA ILE A 128 16.58 3.00 3.24
C ILE A 128 15.54 4.11 3.30
N HIS A 129 14.57 4.03 4.23
CA HIS A 129 13.57 5.08 4.42
C HIS A 129 14.21 6.44 4.69
N GLU A 130 15.17 6.50 5.61
CA GLU A 130 15.91 7.71 5.96
C GLU A 130 16.70 8.28 4.76
N LEU A 131 17.33 7.40 3.97
CA LEU A 131 18.14 7.79 2.80
C LEU A 131 17.33 8.26 1.60
N CYS A 132 16.11 7.75 1.45
CA CYS A 132 15.18 8.08 0.36
C CYS A 132 14.71 9.54 0.41
N GLY A 133 14.67 10.11 1.61
CA GLY A 133 14.17 11.44 1.87
C GLY A 133 12.65 11.47 2.10
N GLU A 134 12.23 12.52 2.83
CA GLU A 134 10.83 12.79 3.18
C GLU A 134 9.91 12.74 1.95
N GLY A 135 8.86 11.93 2.01
CA GLY A 135 7.81 11.87 0.97
C GLY A 135 8.24 11.27 -0.37
N ARG A 136 9.40 10.60 -0.45
CA ARG A 136 9.90 10.01 -1.72
C ARG A 136 9.81 8.50 -1.78
N CYS A 137 9.61 7.82 -0.64
CA CYS A 137 9.60 6.37 -0.58
C CYS A 137 8.18 5.80 -0.56
N PHE A 138 7.93 4.92 -1.52
CA PHE A 138 6.69 4.19 -1.68
C PHE A 138 7.00 2.70 -1.48
N TYR A 139 6.27 2.05 -0.58
CA TYR A 139 6.44 0.63 -0.31
C TYR A 139 5.24 -0.14 -0.80
N VAL A 140 5.46 -1.25 -1.52
CA VAL A 140 4.40 -2.09 -2.06
C VAL A 140 4.71 -3.55 -1.78
N ALA A 141 3.69 -4.31 -1.37
CA ALA A 141 3.71 -5.76 -1.32
C ALA A 141 2.74 -6.32 -2.36
N VAL A 142 3.19 -7.29 -3.15
CA VAL A 142 2.38 -7.92 -4.20
C VAL A 142 2.33 -9.43 -3.97
N GLY A 143 1.11 -9.98 -3.94
CA GLY A 143 0.85 -11.39 -3.72
C GLY A 143 1.27 -11.92 -2.34
N GLY A 144 0.79 -13.11 -1.99
CA GLY A 144 1.14 -13.74 -0.73
C GLY A 144 0.54 -13.00 0.47
N LYS A 145 1.30 -12.92 1.57
CA LYS A 145 0.88 -12.23 2.80
C LYS A 145 1.17 -10.72 2.75
N THR A 146 0.44 -9.98 1.94
CA THR A 146 0.65 -8.53 1.77
C THR A 146 0.40 -7.71 3.04
N SER A 147 -0.36 -8.24 4.02
CA SER A 147 -0.51 -7.61 5.34
C SER A 147 0.82 -7.40 6.06
N ARG A 148 1.84 -8.22 5.75
CA ARG A 148 3.17 -8.15 6.36
C ARG A 148 3.92 -6.89 6.02
N LEU A 149 3.55 -6.18 4.97
CA LEU A 149 4.09 -4.86 4.66
C LEU A 149 3.97 -3.92 5.85
N PHE A 150 2.77 -3.79 6.40
CA PHE A 150 2.53 -2.86 7.50
C PHE A 150 3.18 -3.33 8.81
N ASP A 151 3.25 -4.64 9.04
CA ASP A 151 3.92 -5.18 10.22
C ASP A 151 5.45 -4.92 10.19
N VAL A 152 6.11 -5.05 9.02
CA VAL A 152 7.55 -4.74 8.93
C VAL A 152 7.82 -3.25 8.98
N LEU A 153 6.92 -2.42 8.44
CA LEU A 153 7.03 -0.96 8.51
C LEU A 153 6.84 -0.44 9.94
N ASP A 154 5.95 -1.06 10.73
CA ASP A 154 5.80 -0.78 12.18
C ASP A 154 7.05 -1.17 12.95
N LYS A 155 7.59 -2.37 12.72
CA LYS A 155 8.86 -2.81 13.33
C LYS A 155 10.04 -1.94 12.93
N ALA A 156 10.05 -1.38 11.72
CA ALA A 156 11.08 -0.45 11.26
C ALA A 156 10.91 0.97 11.82
N GLY A 157 9.79 1.27 12.49
CA GLY A 157 9.48 2.60 13.02
C GLY A 157 9.04 3.60 11.95
N ILE A 158 8.59 3.12 10.78
CA ILE A 158 8.19 3.96 9.64
C ILE A 158 6.69 4.30 9.72
N TYR A 159 5.85 3.33 10.05
CA TYR A 159 4.39 3.50 10.12
C TYR A 159 3.81 2.68 11.26
N SER A 160 2.95 3.25 12.10
CA SER A 160 2.36 2.46 13.18
C SER A 160 1.01 1.84 12.81
N VAL A 161 0.90 0.53 13.04
CA VAL A 161 -0.38 -0.21 12.97
C VAL A 161 -1.18 -0.11 14.27
N TYR A 162 -0.66 0.53 15.31
CA TYR A 162 -1.37 0.73 16.57
C TYR A 162 -1.92 2.15 16.66
N GLN A 163 -3.24 2.29 16.54
CA GLN A 163 -3.92 3.58 16.63
C GLN A 163 -4.38 3.86 18.07
N PRO A 164 -4.19 5.09 18.57
CA PRO A 164 -4.68 5.49 19.89
C PRO A 164 -6.21 5.54 19.89
N THR A 165 -6.79 5.12 21.01
CA THR A 165 -8.22 5.11 21.30
C THR A 165 -8.44 5.58 22.73
N SER A 166 -9.70 5.87 23.09
CA SER A 166 -10.04 6.23 24.48
C SER A 166 -9.75 5.15 25.52
N ARG A 167 -9.45 3.90 25.09
CA ARG A 167 -9.19 2.74 25.95
C ARG A 167 -7.74 2.22 25.84
N GLY A 168 -6.84 2.96 25.20
CA GLY A 168 -5.47 2.50 24.91
C GLY A 168 -5.23 2.43 23.41
N PHE A 169 -4.62 1.36 22.89
CA PHE A 169 -4.30 1.22 21.47
C PHE A 169 -5.09 0.09 20.82
N THR A 170 -5.45 0.25 19.55
CA THR A 170 -6.07 -0.79 18.72
C THR A 170 -5.18 -1.10 17.52
N TYR A 171 -5.03 -2.38 17.21
CA TYR A 171 -4.32 -2.82 16.01
C TYR A 171 -5.19 -2.62 14.77
N VAL A 172 -4.70 -1.83 13.82
CA VAL A 172 -5.36 -1.45 12.57
C VAL A 172 -4.34 -1.62 11.44
N ASN A 173 -4.34 -2.80 10.82
CA ASN A 173 -3.57 -3.07 9.61
C ASN A 173 -4.45 -2.83 8.37
N PRO A 174 -4.09 -1.88 7.49
CA PRO A 174 -4.89 -1.57 6.31
C PRO A 174 -5.02 -2.69 5.28
N ALA A 175 -4.18 -3.72 5.35
CA ALA A 175 -4.17 -4.87 4.44
C ALA A 175 -4.44 -6.19 5.18
N ASN A 176 -5.26 -6.15 6.23
CA ASN A 176 -5.56 -7.32 7.09
C ASN A 176 -6.12 -8.54 6.33
N ASP A 177 -6.79 -8.32 5.19
CA ASP A 177 -7.38 -9.32 4.32
C ASP A 177 -6.40 -9.88 3.27
N ASN A 178 -5.14 -9.42 3.26
CA ASN A 178 -4.12 -9.77 2.28
C ASN A 178 -4.58 -9.55 0.84
N PRO A 179 -4.84 -8.30 0.43
CA PRO A 179 -5.23 -8.01 -0.95
C PRO A 179 -4.11 -8.40 -1.92
N LYS A 180 -4.45 -8.53 -3.22
CA LYS A 180 -3.47 -8.89 -4.26
C LYS A 180 -2.25 -7.97 -4.30
N ALA A 181 -2.44 -6.69 -3.98
CA ALA A 181 -1.35 -5.82 -3.59
C ALA A 181 -1.81 -4.83 -2.51
N ALA A 182 -0.85 -4.44 -1.69
CA ALA A 182 -1.00 -3.37 -0.71
C ALA A 182 0.20 -2.44 -0.78
N GLY A 183 0.01 -1.17 -0.42
CA GLY A 183 1.08 -0.19 -0.45
C GLY A 183 0.90 0.91 0.58
N LEU A 184 2.02 1.58 0.89
CA LEU A 184 2.08 2.74 1.76
C LEU A 184 3.02 3.77 1.15
N HIS A 185 2.57 5.02 1.19
CA HIS A 185 3.35 6.22 1.01
C HIS A 185 3.12 7.14 2.23
N LEU A 186 4.17 7.81 2.69
CA LEU A 186 4.08 8.79 3.77
C LEU A 186 4.26 10.19 3.18
N GLU A 187 3.14 10.83 2.86
CA GLU A 187 3.13 12.17 2.28
C GLU A 187 3.51 13.20 3.35
N VAL A 188 4.42 14.11 3.00
CA VAL A 188 4.84 15.20 3.89
C VAL A 188 4.14 16.49 3.50
N CYS A 189 3.21 16.88 4.36
CA CYS A 189 2.29 17.97 4.16
C CYS A 189 2.71 19.18 4.97
N THR A 190 2.72 20.38 4.37
CA THR A 190 2.97 21.62 5.12
C THR A 190 1.68 22.42 5.24
N HIS A 191 1.24 22.69 6.47
CA HIS A 191 0.06 23.51 6.77
C HIS A 191 0.35 24.39 7.98
N GLU A 192 0.04 25.68 7.87
CA GLU A 192 0.32 26.68 8.92
C GLU A 192 1.78 26.64 9.42
N SER A 193 2.73 26.48 8.49
CA SER A 193 4.17 26.35 8.79
C SER A 193 4.57 25.12 9.63
N LYS A 194 3.65 24.17 9.87
CA LYS A 194 3.92 22.87 10.48
C LYS A 194 3.95 21.78 9.42
N LYS A 195 4.84 20.81 9.62
CA LYS A 195 4.89 19.59 8.82
C LYS A 195 3.99 18.52 9.45
N TRP A 196 3.22 17.86 8.61
CA TRP A 196 2.34 16.74 8.93
C TRP A 196 2.72 15.56 8.05
N ILE A 197 2.65 14.36 8.60
CA ILE A 197 2.87 13.13 7.84
C ILE A 197 1.51 12.45 7.67
N VAL A 198 1.06 12.32 6.42
CA VAL A 198 -0.24 11.74 6.07
C VAL A 198 -0.01 10.41 5.34
N PRO A 199 -0.64 9.30 5.79
CA PRO A 199 -0.47 8.02 5.13
C PRO A 199 -1.35 7.92 3.87
N GLY A 200 -0.70 7.76 2.71
CA GLY A 200 -1.30 7.34 1.46
C GLY A 200 -1.31 5.82 1.34
N VAL A 201 -2.45 5.18 1.63
CA VAL A 201 -2.59 3.72 1.57
C VAL A 201 -3.11 3.27 0.21
N PHE A 202 -2.54 2.17 -0.28
CA PHE A 202 -2.98 1.43 -1.45
C PHE A 202 -3.40 0.01 -1.07
N GLY A 203 -4.48 -0.47 -1.67
CA GLY A 203 -4.96 -1.83 -1.54
C GLY A 203 -5.80 -2.19 -2.77
N THR A 204 -5.53 -3.34 -3.39
CA THR A 204 -6.29 -3.79 -4.55
C THR A 204 -6.44 -5.31 -4.57
N ASN A 205 -7.65 -5.77 -4.88
CA ASN A 205 -7.97 -7.16 -5.21
C ASN A 205 -8.06 -7.33 -6.73
N ALA A 206 -7.03 -6.87 -7.43
CA ALA A 206 -6.91 -6.92 -8.88
C ALA A 206 -7.25 -8.32 -9.45
N SER A 207 -8.06 -8.36 -10.51
CA SER A 207 -8.44 -9.60 -11.19
C SER A 207 -7.41 -10.06 -12.24
N SER A 208 -6.54 -9.15 -12.68
CA SER A 208 -5.43 -9.42 -13.61
C SER A 208 -4.22 -8.55 -13.29
N VAL A 209 -3.06 -8.87 -13.87
CA VAL A 209 -1.81 -8.12 -13.66
C VAL A 209 -1.91 -6.72 -14.26
N GLU A 210 -2.58 -6.58 -15.40
CA GLU A 210 -2.84 -5.29 -16.05
C GLU A 210 -3.68 -4.39 -15.13
N SER A 211 -4.76 -4.93 -14.54
CA SER A 211 -5.57 -4.16 -13.57
C SER A 211 -4.80 -3.81 -12.29
N LEU A 212 -3.80 -4.61 -11.91
CA LEU A 212 -2.88 -4.30 -10.82
C LEU A 212 -1.96 -3.12 -11.19
N VAL A 213 -1.38 -3.14 -12.39
CA VAL A 213 -0.56 -2.04 -12.92
C VAL A 213 -1.36 -0.74 -12.98
N GLU A 214 -2.58 -0.79 -13.51
CA GLU A 214 -3.48 0.36 -13.58
C GLU A 214 -3.81 0.90 -12.17
N GLY A 215 -4.11 0.01 -11.23
CA GLY A 215 -4.38 0.39 -9.84
C GLY A 215 -3.17 1.05 -9.17
N LEU A 216 -1.96 0.52 -9.39
CA LEU A 216 -0.71 1.11 -8.89
C LEU A 216 -0.49 2.51 -9.49
N ALA A 217 -0.61 2.64 -10.80
CA ALA A 217 -0.39 3.92 -11.46
C ALA A 217 -1.42 4.99 -11.06
N TYR A 218 -2.69 4.60 -10.94
CA TYR A 218 -3.74 5.50 -10.45
C TYR A 218 -3.47 5.96 -9.02
N TRP A 219 -3.01 5.06 -8.16
CA TRP A 219 -2.61 5.42 -6.80
C TRP A 219 -1.48 6.46 -6.83
N LEU A 220 -0.39 6.20 -7.55
CA LEU A 220 0.75 7.13 -7.64
C LEU A 220 0.34 8.50 -8.22
N LEU A 221 -0.51 8.49 -9.26
CA LEU A 221 -1.04 9.73 -9.83
C LEU A 221 -1.84 10.53 -8.81
N ARG A 222 -2.70 9.87 -8.03
CA ARG A 222 -3.48 10.51 -6.96
C ARG A 222 -2.57 11.13 -5.89
N GLU A 223 -1.55 10.41 -5.45
CA GLU A 223 -0.59 10.90 -4.44
C GLU A 223 0.23 12.10 -4.97
N ARG A 224 0.40 12.23 -6.29
CA ARG A 224 1.06 13.38 -6.91
C ARG A 224 0.14 14.60 -7.03
N GLU A 225 -1.14 14.37 -7.34
CA GLU A 225 -2.08 15.44 -7.73
C GLU A 225 -2.98 15.93 -6.59
N SER A 226 -3.15 15.14 -5.53
CA SER A 226 -4.08 15.47 -4.45
C SER A 226 -3.40 16.39 -3.43
N PRO A 227 -4.02 17.51 -3.04
CA PRO A 227 -3.53 18.29 -1.92
C PRO A 227 -3.69 17.49 -0.62
N CYS A 228 -2.65 17.51 0.21
CA CYS A 228 -2.68 17.07 1.59
C CYS A 228 -3.97 17.40 2.33
N VAL A 229 -4.77 16.39 2.66
CA VAL A 229 -5.97 16.56 3.50
C VAL A 229 -5.60 16.23 4.94
N ILE A 230 -5.37 17.26 5.75
CA ILE A 230 -5.18 17.13 7.19
C ILE A 230 -6.58 16.94 7.80
N LYS A 231 -6.83 15.74 8.34
CA LYS A 231 -8.10 15.38 8.99
C LYS A 231 -7.99 15.47 10.50
#